data_AF-A0A2E0WYK7-F1
#
_entry.id   AF-A0A2E0WYK7-F1
#
_cell.length_a   1.000
_cell.length_b   1.000
_cell.length_c   1.000
_cell.angle_alpha   90.00
_cell.angle_beta   90.00
_cell.angle_gamma   90.00
#
_symmetry.space_group_name_H-M   'P 1'
#
loop_
_entity.id
_entity.type
_entity.pdbx_description
1 polymer ?
#
loop_
_entity_poly.entity_id
_entity_poly.type
_entity_poly.pdbx_seq_one_letter_code
_entity_poly.pdbx_strand_id
1 'polypeptide(L)'
;MSEPFSYRIRRSLARCWEGMAGFGRALVSPFERFFAWLGDLLVRGGGGGGQVESGLVRLLSWPFRAVWSLLAAAGRLLFPESLRDGWHRLTSGIANGAARLVDVLNLDGPVRWIVWATQPLWRPIAAVVGFIYAWLSTRPYRQMAWGLPALVLLMPVVAAGGWRLMRGPKSFAKAYRVAAREALEADDRQTAELWERKLGQLGVDNDRCDYRAALTLLEDDDEEKQELGRQRMELLAPTDQPGYPAAHFWMLQQLLSGSSEVQGAERLRLAEAHLGWLDELGIEGPSVDMLRAVWLMQTGRLEDAAELLEPLADESPQAAAQLMLADVELQRVDAARRDAARVRDHLLDAQRQGVELGVRDCQLLATACQIIGDAQGLELALRRWLTLVPDAPQAQRPLGQIVAAQLQRAAASNQIESAEVADLLVETVRLAPETPAVEAALERIDRRPDAVDVRARLAEALLADETAPGALLISLGTRAAVHGDFDLAVRLLERATTAMPESAPAWNNLAWALMSADDPAQREQSLAASNRAVELEPDSVSYRETRGQILVKLQRWDAAVADLEYALNGLPDSKPTHAALATALEALGENDQAADHRALAD
;
A
#
# COMPACT_ATOMS: atom_id res chain seq x y z
N MET A 1 55.77 -81.56 2.77
CA MET A 1 54.37 -81.61 3.26
C MET A 1 54.01 -80.26 3.83
N SER A 2 53.30 -79.44 3.05
CA SER A 2 52.90 -78.07 3.40
C SER A 2 51.68 -78.11 4.33
N GLU A 3 51.77 -77.46 5.49
CA GLU A 3 50.62 -77.31 6.40
C GLU A 3 49.42 -76.71 5.65
N PRO A 4 48.20 -77.27 5.81
CA PRO A 4 47.02 -76.81 5.09
C PRO A 4 46.66 -75.36 5.42
N PHE A 5 46.28 -74.60 4.40
CA PHE A 5 45.98 -73.16 4.46
C PHE A 5 44.95 -72.79 5.54
N SER A 6 44.00 -73.68 5.82
CA SER A 6 42.99 -73.53 6.89
C SER A 6 43.59 -73.53 8.30
N TYR A 7 44.70 -74.24 8.54
CA TYR A 7 45.38 -74.28 9.83
C TYR A 7 46.20 -73.00 10.08
N ARG A 8 46.84 -72.46 9.03
CA ARG A 8 47.54 -71.17 9.09
C ARG A 8 46.59 -70.01 9.36
N ILE A 9 45.40 -70.00 8.74
CA ILE A 9 44.38 -68.96 8.99
C ILE A 9 43.80 -69.09 10.40
N ARG A 10 43.47 -70.29 10.89
CA ARG A 10 42.98 -70.47 12.27
C ARG A 10 44.02 -70.09 13.32
N ARG A 11 45.29 -70.39 13.11
CA ARG A 11 46.38 -70.03 14.04
C ARG A 11 46.70 -68.54 14.02
N SER A 12 46.45 -67.84 12.92
CA SER A 12 46.56 -66.37 12.83
C SER A 12 45.34 -65.67 13.43
N LEU A 13 44.13 -66.20 13.20
CA LEU A 13 42.89 -65.68 13.80
C LEU A 13 42.84 -65.91 15.32
N ALA A 14 43.33 -67.05 15.83
CA ALA A 14 43.43 -67.31 17.26
C ALA A 14 44.43 -66.35 17.96
N ARG A 15 45.55 -66.04 17.30
CA ARG A 15 46.52 -65.03 17.79
C ARG A 15 45.96 -63.60 17.72
N CYS A 16 45.19 -63.27 16.68
CA CYS A 16 44.44 -62.01 16.62
C CYS A 16 43.36 -61.92 17.70
N TRP A 17 42.67 -63.02 18.01
CA TRP A 17 41.63 -63.07 19.04
C TRP A 17 42.22 -62.97 20.46
N GLU A 18 43.34 -63.63 20.75
CA GLU A 18 44.09 -63.43 22.01
C GLU A 18 44.65 -62.00 22.11
N GLY A 19 45.10 -61.42 21.00
CA GLY A 19 45.50 -60.01 20.92
C GLY A 19 44.34 -59.05 21.19
N MET A 20 43.16 -59.30 20.62
CA MET A 20 41.95 -58.50 20.83
C MET A 20 41.34 -58.69 22.23
N ALA A 21 41.39 -59.89 22.80
CA ALA A 21 40.97 -60.14 24.18
C ALA A 21 41.98 -59.59 25.21
N GLY A 22 43.27 -59.56 24.87
CA GLY A 22 44.30 -58.83 25.61
C GLY A 22 44.09 -57.32 25.54
N PHE A 23 43.72 -56.80 24.36
CA PHE A 23 43.36 -55.40 24.12
C PHE A 23 42.09 -55.00 24.88
N GLY A 24 41.04 -55.83 24.88
CA GLY A 24 39.82 -55.62 25.66
C GLY A 24 40.09 -55.58 27.17
N ARG A 25 40.96 -56.46 27.70
CA ARG A 25 41.38 -56.43 29.11
C ARG A 25 42.31 -55.26 29.43
N ALA A 26 43.17 -54.85 28.50
CA ALA A 26 43.99 -53.64 28.63
C ALA A 26 43.13 -52.37 28.58
N LEU A 27 42.00 -52.43 27.88
CA LEU A 27 41.08 -51.32 27.78
C LEU A 27 40.24 -51.15 29.06
N VAL A 28 39.73 -52.25 29.60
CA VAL A 28 38.74 -52.24 30.70
C VAL A 28 39.40 -52.27 32.08
N SER A 29 40.53 -52.97 32.25
CA SER A 29 41.16 -53.15 33.58
C SER A 29 41.64 -51.86 34.28
N PRO A 30 41.98 -50.74 33.61
CA PRO A 30 42.35 -49.50 34.29
C PRO A 30 41.13 -48.75 34.84
N PHE A 31 40.00 -48.81 34.14
CA PHE A 31 38.72 -48.31 34.63
C PHE A 31 38.21 -49.15 35.80
N GLU A 32 38.23 -50.49 35.68
CA GLU A 32 37.86 -51.38 36.78
C GLU A 32 38.76 -51.19 38.02
N ARG A 33 40.08 -51.05 37.83
CA ARG A 33 41.01 -50.80 38.96
C ARG A 33 40.87 -49.42 39.56
N PHE A 34 40.61 -48.39 38.76
CA PHE A 34 40.35 -47.04 39.26
C PHE A 34 39.04 -47.00 40.06
N PHE A 35 37.96 -47.60 39.57
CA PHE A 35 36.68 -47.61 40.28
C PHE A 35 36.67 -48.57 41.48
N ALA A 36 37.40 -49.69 41.44
CA ALA A 36 37.60 -50.55 42.62
C ALA A 36 38.40 -49.82 43.72
N TRP A 37 39.47 -49.10 43.33
CA TRP A 37 40.25 -48.28 44.26
C TRP A 37 39.46 -47.07 44.80
N LEU A 38 38.68 -46.40 43.95
CA LEU A 38 37.81 -45.29 44.33
C LEU A 38 36.70 -45.78 45.29
N GLY A 39 36.18 -46.99 45.05
CA GLY A 39 35.26 -47.67 45.95
C GLY A 39 35.88 -47.94 47.32
N ASP A 40 37.11 -48.46 47.37
CA ASP A 40 37.83 -48.72 48.63
C ASP A 40 38.17 -47.42 49.40
N LEU A 41 38.50 -46.34 48.68
CA LEU A 41 38.78 -45.01 49.23
C LEU A 41 37.53 -44.35 49.81
N LEU A 42 36.36 -44.57 49.20
CA LEU A 42 35.07 -44.06 49.68
C LEU A 42 34.53 -44.88 50.87
N VAL A 43 34.87 -46.18 50.96
CA VAL A 43 34.45 -47.06 52.06
C VAL A 43 35.31 -46.86 53.31
N ARG A 44 36.60 -46.54 53.18
CA ARG A 44 37.48 -46.22 54.31
C ARG A 44 37.68 -44.71 54.38
N GLY A 45 36.69 -44.01 54.95
CA GLY A 45 36.71 -42.56 55.09
C GLY A 45 37.99 -42.04 55.74
N GLY A 46 38.84 -41.39 54.96
CA GLY A 46 40.03 -40.67 55.44
C GLY A 46 41.28 -40.87 54.59
N GLY A 47 41.52 -39.95 53.64
CA GLY A 47 42.78 -39.84 52.90
C GLY A 47 42.77 -38.67 51.92
N GLY A 48 43.67 -37.71 52.11
CA GLY A 48 43.66 -36.37 51.47
C GLY A 48 43.82 -36.33 49.94
N GLY A 49 43.50 -35.15 49.37
CA GLY A 49 43.38 -34.87 47.93
C GLY A 49 44.55 -35.27 47.03
N GLY A 50 45.76 -35.41 47.56
CA GLY A 50 46.94 -35.85 46.79
C GLY A 50 46.88 -37.30 46.29
N GLN A 51 46.11 -38.19 46.91
CA GLN A 51 45.97 -39.58 46.42
C GLN A 51 44.98 -39.68 45.25
N VAL A 52 43.94 -38.85 45.24
CA VAL A 52 42.95 -38.74 44.15
C VAL A 52 43.57 -38.15 42.88
N GLU A 53 44.48 -37.19 43.03
CA GLU A 53 45.28 -36.62 41.93
C GLU A 53 46.10 -37.70 41.19
N SER A 54 46.73 -38.63 41.92
CA SER A 54 47.52 -39.70 41.31
C SER A 54 46.71 -40.74 40.52
N GLY A 55 45.44 -40.96 40.90
CA GLY A 55 44.53 -41.90 40.24
C GLY A 55 43.96 -41.34 38.93
N LEU A 56 43.56 -40.08 38.93
CA LEU A 56 43.00 -39.39 37.75
C LEU A 56 44.04 -39.14 36.67
N VAL A 57 45.27 -38.79 37.04
CA VAL A 57 46.39 -38.63 36.08
C VAL A 57 46.70 -39.97 35.39
N ARG A 58 46.58 -41.10 36.08
CA ARG A 58 46.73 -42.44 35.48
C ARG A 58 45.59 -42.81 34.54
N LEU A 59 44.38 -42.33 34.80
CA LEU A 59 43.19 -42.54 33.96
C LEU A 59 43.24 -41.68 32.68
N LEU A 60 43.65 -40.40 32.80
CA LEU A 60 43.70 -39.47 31.68
C LEU A 60 44.92 -39.70 30.75
N SER A 61 46.02 -40.25 31.28
CA SER A 61 47.20 -40.62 30.46
C SER A 61 47.09 -42.01 29.81
N TRP A 62 46.02 -42.76 30.09
CA TRP A 62 45.81 -44.11 29.57
C TRP A 62 45.64 -44.21 28.05
N PRO A 63 44.94 -43.31 27.33
CA PRO A 63 44.84 -43.38 25.87
C PRO A 63 46.22 -43.28 25.21
N PHE A 64 47.09 -42.41 25.75
CA PHE A 64 48.46 -42.25 25.29
C PHE A 64 49.32 -43.49 25.57
N ARG A 65 49.18 -44.13 26.73
CA ARG A 65 49.87 -45.41 27.04
C ARG A 65 49.35 -46.59 26.22
N ALA A 66 48.06 -46.60 25.88
CA ALA A 66 47.45 -47.62 25.02
C ALA A 66 47.95 -47.50 23.58
N VAL A 67 47.99 -46.30 23.02
CA VAL A 67 48.57 -46.02 21.69
C VAL A 67 50.06 -46.39 21.64
N TRP A 68 50.80 -46.12 22.71
CA TRP A 68 52.23 -46.44 22.77
C TRP A 68 52.53 -47.93 22.94
N SER A 69 51.71 -48.64 23.71
CA SER A 69 51.81 -50.11 23.82
C SER A 69 51.41 -50.82 22.52
N LEU A 70 50.47 -50.24 21.75
CA LEU A 70 50.17 -50.66 20.38
C LEU A 70 51.35 -50.45 19.41
N LEU A 71 52.04 -49.30 19.48
CA LEU A 71 53.25 -49.04 18.68
C LEU A 71 54.43 -49.97 19.07
N ALA A 72 54.55 -50.31 20.35
CA ALA A 72 55.52 -51.29 20.83
C ALA A 72 55.18 -52.73 20.41
N ALA A 73 53.89 -53.09 20.31
CA ALA A 73 53.41 -54.38 19.82
C ALA A 73 53.53 -54.50 18.29
N ALA A 74 53.20 -53.43 17.56
CA ALA A 74 53.37 -53.33 16.10
C ALA A 74 54.84 -53.49 15.70
N GLY A 75 55.77 -52.93 16.47
CA GLY A 75 57.20 -53.11 16.25
C GLY A 75 57.68 -54.56 16.42
N ARG A 76 57.03 -55.39 17.25
CA ARG A 76 57.36 -56.83 17.39
C ARG A 76 56.89 -57.65 16.18
N LEU A 77 55.83 -57.19 15.52
CA LEU A 77 55.23 -57.80 14.32
C LEU A 77 55.94 -57.38 13.02
N LEU A 78 56.45 -56.14 12.97
CA LEU A 78 56.97 -55.54 11.74
C LEU A 78 58.51 -55.59 11.61
N PHE A 79 59.27 -55.72 12.70
CA PHE A 79 60.75 -55.70 12.65
C PHE A 79 61.43 -57.05 12.98
N PRO A 80 62.55 -57.40 12.30
CA PRO A 80 63.39 -58.55 12.65
C PRO A 80 63.99 -58.44 14.05
N GLU A 81 64.39 -59.57 14.64
CA GLU A 81 64.89 -59.65 16.03
C GLU A 81 66.06 -58.72 16.34
N SER A 82 66.93 -58.43 15.37
CA SER A 82 68.07 -57.53 15.52
C SER A 82 67.71 -56.05 15.77
N LEU A 83 66.49 -55.63 15.44
CA LEU A 83 66.06 -54.22 15.55
C LEU A 83 65.05 -53.97 16.69
N ARG A 84 64.57 -55.03 17.35
CA ARG A 84 63.55 -54.93 18.42
C ARG A 84 64.05 -54.17 19.64
N ASP A 85 65.32 -54.36 20.03
CA ASP A 85 65.91 -53.70 21.20
C ASP A 85 66.20 -52.21 20.98
N GLY A 86 66.40 -51.80 19.72
CA GLY A 86 66.52 -50.39 19.33
C GLY A 86 65.15 -49.69 19.40
N TRP A 87 64.12 -50.33 18.85
CA TRP A 87 62.75 -49.81 18.84
C TRP A 87 62.15 -49.70 20.26
N HIS A 88 62.41 -50.68 21.13
CA HIS A 88 61.96 -50.65 22.52
C HIS A 88 62.60 -49.51 23.33
N ARG A 89 63.87 -49.18 23.07
CA ARG A 89 64.56 -48.07 23.74
C ARG A 89 64.09 -46.70 23.26
N LEU A 90 63.82 -46.56 21.96
CA LEU A 90 63.32 -45.32 21.38
C LEU A 90 61.90 -44.99 21.86
N THR A 91 61.02 -46.00 21.90
CA THR A 91 59.64 -45.84 22.37
C THR A 91 59.57 -45.58 23.88
N SER A 92 60.36 -46.25 24.72
CA SER A 92 60.36 -45.96 26.16
C SER A 92 60.95 -44.57 26.50
N GLY A 93 61.92 -44.09 25.72
CA GLY A 93 62.51 -42.76 25.89
C GLY A 93 61.52 -41.61 25.64
N ILE A 94 60.71 -41.72 24.59
CA ILE A 94 59.70 -40.70 24.23
C ILE A 94 58.53 -40.68 25.21
N ALA A 95 58.09 -41.84 25.70
CA ALA A 95 57.05 -41.94 26.72
C ALA A 95 57.45 -41.25 28.05
N ASN A 96 58.72 -41.39 28.44
CA ASN A 96 59.28 -40.68 29.60
C ASN A 96 59.46 -39.17 29.35
N GLY A 97 59.69 -38.76 28.09
CA GLY A 97 59.73 -37.35 27.68
C GLY A 97 58.36 -36.66 27.74
N ALA A 98 57.29 -37.36 27.32
CA ALA A 98 55.92 -36.86 27.39
C ALA A 98 55.42 -36.69 28.83
N ALA A 99 55.80 -37.60 29.74
CA ALA A 99 55.48 -37.46 31.17
C ALA A 99 56.15 -36.22 31.79
N ARG A 100 57.42 -35.95 31.44
CA ARG A 100 58.11 -34.72 31.86
C ARG A 100 57.50 -33.46 31.26
N LEU A 101 56.91 -33.53 30.07
CA LEU A 101 56.26 -32.38 29.42
C LEU A 101 54.97 -31.95 30.15
N VAL A 102 54.24 -32.90 30.72
CA VAL A 102 53.04 -32.63 31.56
C VAL A 102 53.44 -31.98 32.89
N ASP A 103 54.54 -32.45 33.50
CA ASP A 103 55.10 -31.85 34.72
C ASP A 103 55.69 -30.45 34.47
N VAL A 104 56.31 -30.23 33.32
CA VAL A 104 56.92 -28.93 32.92
C VAL A 104 55.88 -27.88 32.54
N LEU A 105 54.76 -28.28 31.94
CA LEU A 105 53.70 -27.35 31.49
C LEU A 105 52.67 -27.02 32.58
N ASN A 106 52.79 -27.58 33.79
CA ASN A 106 51.92 -27.32 34.95
C ASN A 106 50.41 -27.32 34.58
N LEU A 107 49.99 -28.35 33.84
CA LEU A 107 48.63 -28.49 33.28
C LEU A 107 47.55 -28.82 34.34
N ASP A 108 47.91 -28.86 35.62
CA ASP A 108 46.99 -29.11 36.73
C ASP A 108 45.89 -28.04 36.85
N GLY A 109 46.22 -26.77 36.51
CA GLY A 109 45.26 -25.68 36.48
C GLY A 109 44.19 -25.82 35.38
N PRO A 110 44.59 -25.94 34.09
CA PRO A 110 43.66 -26.15 32.97
C PRO A 110 42.79 -27.40 33.11
N VAL A 111 43.34 -28.52 33.58
CA VAL A 111 42.58 -29.76 33.76
C VAL A 111 41.58 -29.64 34.91
N ARG A 112 41.95 -29.00 36.04
CA ARG A 112 41.01 -28.68 37.12
C ARG A 112 39.89 -27.76 36.64
N TRP A 113 40.21 -26.78 35.80
CA TRP A 113 39.23 -25.87 35.21
C TRP A 113 38.26 -26.60 34.28
N ILE A 114 38.73 -27.51 33.43
CA ILE A 114 37.88 -28.33 32.55
C ILE A 114 37.00 -29.29 33.37
N VAL A 115 37.55 -29.95 34.40
CA VAL A 115 36.78 -30.83 35.28
C VAL A 115 35.73 -30.04 36.07
N TRP A 116 36.08 -28.85 36.55
CA TRP A 116 35.16 -27.92 37.21
C TRP A 116 34.05 -27.44 36.25
N ALA A 117 34.41 -27.00 35.05
CA ALA A 117 33.49 -26.52 34.02
C ALA A 117 32.54 -27.62 33.51
N THR A 118 32.97 -28.89 33.56
CA THR A 118 32.15 -30.05 33.17
C THR A 118 31.38 -30.68 34.34
N GLN A 119 31.60 -30.26 35.59
CA GLN A 119 30.86 -30.77 36.76
C GLN A 119 29.33 -30.74 36.62
N PRO A 120 28.71 -29.70 36.04
CA PRO A 120 27.26 -29.68 35.86
C PRO A 120 26.74 -30.80 34.95
N LEU A 121 27.56 -31.27 34.00
CA LEU A 121 27.19 -32.28 33.02
C LEU A 121 27.32 -33.70 33.56
N TRP A 122 28.37 -34.01 34.34
CA TRP A 122 28.62 -35.38 34.80
C TRP A 122 28.11 -35.68 36.21
N ARG A 123 27.89 -34.67 37.08
CA ARG A 123 27.30 -34.88 38.42
C ARG A 123 25.92 -35.56 38.41
N PRO A 124 24.96 -35.20 37.53
CA PRO A 124 23.68 -35.90 37.47
C PRO A 124 23.86 -37.35 37.01
N ILE A 125 24.73 -37.58 36.03
CA ILE A 125 25.02 -38.93 35.52
C ILE A 125 25.68 -39.79 36.61
N ALA A 126 26.67 -39.25 37.32
CA ALA A 126 27.33 -39.94 38.43
C ALA A 126 26.38 -40.19 39.61
N ALA A 127 25.46 -39.26 39.90
CA ALA A 127 24.42 -39.45 40.91
C ALA A 127 23.43 -40.56 40.53
N VAL A 128 23.00 -40.62 39.26
CA VAL A 128 22.10 -41.67 38.75
C VAL A 128 22.81 -43.02 38.72
N VAL A 129 24.05 -43.09 38.21
CA VAL A 129 24.84 -44.33 38.17
C VAL A 129 25.18 -44.79 39.58
N GLY A 130 25.56 -43.87 40.48
CA GLY A 130 25.82 -44.16 41.88
C GLY A 130 24.57 -44.61 42.63
N PHE A 131 23.41 -44.02 42.35
CA PHE A 131 22.12 -44.47 42.86
C PHE A 131 21.78 -45.87 42.35
N ILE A 132 21.91 -46.13 41.05
CA ILE A 132 21.65 -47.46 40.44
C ILE A 132 22.58 -48.50 41.07
N TYR A 133 23.88 -48.20 41.19
CA TYR A 133 24.87 -49.10 41.79
C TYR A 133 24.54 -49.38 43.27
N ALA A 134 24.30 -48.34 44.07
CA ALA A 134 23.93 -48.49 45.48
C ALA A 134 22.61 -49.23 45.65
N TRP A 135 21.63 -49.00 44.78
CA TRP A 135 20.33 -49.67 44.79
C TRP A 135 20.45 -51.16 44.42
N LEU A 136 21.29 -51.50 43.43
CA LEU A 136 21.61 -52.87 43.05
C LEU A 136 22.44 -53.61 44.12
N SER A 137 23.36 -52.92 44.80
CA SER A 137 24.29 -53.55 45.74
C SER A 137 23.72 -53.73 47.15
N THR A 138 22.72 -52.96 47.55
CA THR A 138 22.18 -52.96 48.94
C THR A 138 20.88 -53.75 49.12
N ARG A 139 20.23 -54.22 48.05
CA ARG A 139 18.90 -54.86 48.12
C ARG A 139 18.95 -56.36 47.83
N PRO A 140 18.30 -57.22 48.64
CA PRO A 140 18.22 -58.65 48.36
C PRO A 140 17.33 -58.92 47.13
N TYR A 141 17.75 -59.85 46.26
CA TYR A 141 17.13 -60.16 44.95
C TYR A 141 15.60 -60.34 44.96
N ARG A 142 15.00 -60.82 46.06
CA ARG A 142 13.54 -60.97 46.20
C ARG A 142 12.77 -59.65 46.25
N GLN A 143 13.39 -58.56 46.66
CA GLN A 143 12.76 -57.23 46.74
C GLN A 143 12.92 -56.41 45.45
N MET A 144 13.84 -56.77 44.55
CA MET A 144 13.99 -56.12 43.24
C MET A 144 12.80 -56.38 42.30
N ALA A 145 12.13 -57.53 42.43
CA ALA A 145 10.95 -57.88 41.63
C ALA A 145 9.80 -56.86 41.78
N TRP A 146 9.71 -56.18 42.92
CA TRP A 146 8.69 -55.17 43.20
C TRP A 146 8.98 -53.79 42.57
N GLY A 147 10.24 -53.52 42.21
CA GLY A 147 10.64 -52.27 41.54
C GLY A 147 10.63 -52.34 40.00
N LEU A 148 10.60 -53.56 39.44
CA LEU A 148 10.57 -53.81 38.01
C LEU A 148 9.35 -53.19 37.29
N PRO A 149 8.13 -53.24 37.85
CA PRO A 149 6.97 -52.56 37.26
C PRO A 149 7.16 -51.04 37.13
N ALA A 150 7.79 -50.40 38.11
CA ALA A 150 8.06 -48.95 38.07
C ALA A 150 9.10 -48.57 37.00
N LEU A 151 10.13 -49.42 36.81
CA LEU A 151 11.12 -49.25 35.73
C LEU A 151 10.50 -49.47 34.35
N VAL A 152 9.62 -50.46 34.21
CA VAL A 152 8.86 -50.71 32.96
C VAL A 152 7.89 -49.56 32.68
N LEU A 153 7.27 -48.97 33.69
CA LEU A 153 6.42 -47.77 33.56
C LEU A 153 7.21 -46.51 33.20
N LEU A 154 8.49 -46.43 33.56
CA LEU A 154 9.38 -45.31 33.21
C LEU A 154 9.96 -45.42 31.79
N MET A 155 10.06 -46.63 31.23
CA MET A 155 10.60 -46.86 29.89
C MET A 155 9.88 -46.07 28.78
N PRO A 156 8.54 -45.99 28.71
CA PRO A 156 7.83 -45.17 27.73
C PRO A 156 8.17 -43.68 27.83
N VAL A 157 8.36 -43.17 29.05
CA VAL A 157 8.68 -41.75 29.29
C VAL A 157 10.10 -41.45 28.84
N VAL A 158 11.06 -42.33 29.16
CA VAL A 158 12.45 -42.24 28.70
C VAL A 158 12.54 -42.43 27.17
N ALA A 159 11.76 -43.35 26.61
CA ALA A 159 11.71 -43.59 25.17
C ALA A 159 11.07 -42.40 24.42
N ALA A 160 9.99 -41.82 24.93
CA ALA A 160 9.36 -40.62 24.36
C ALA A 160 10.28 -39.39 24.47
N GLY A 161 10.96 -39.22 25.61
CA GLY A 161 11.98 -38.19 25.80
C GLY A 161 13.18 -38.36 24.86
N GLY A 162 13.69 -39.59 24.70
CA GLY A 162 14.76 -39.93 23.77
C GLY A 162 14.35 -39.78 22.31
N TRP A 163 13.12 -40.14 21.95
CA TRP A 163 12.56 -39.98 20.61
C TRP A 163 12.42 -38.51 20.22
N ARG A 164 12.01 -37.66 21.18
CA ARG A 164 11.95 -36.20 21.02
C ARG A 164 13.33 -35.57 20.84
N LEU A 165 14.35 -36.10 21.52
CA LEU A 165 15.73 -35.62 21.40
C LEU A 165 16.38 -36.02 20.06
N MET A 166 16.05 -37.20 19.52
CA MET A 166 16.66 -37.73 18.29
C MET A 166 16.08 -37.16 16.99
N ARG A 167 14.80 -36.76 16.92
CA ARG A 167 14.17 -36.29 15.66
C ARG A 167 14.27 -34.79 15.37
N GLY A 168 14.62 -33.98 16.36
CA GLY A 168 14.82 -32.54 16.23
C GLY A 168 13.53 -31.73 15.88
N PRO A 169 13.55 -30.40 16.06
CA PRO A 169 12.38 -29.53 15.81
C PRO A 169 11.89 -29.56 14.35
N LYS A 170 12.81 -29.78 13.39
CA LYS A 170 12.54 -29.72 11.95
C LYS A 170 11.58 -30.81 11.45
N SER A 171 11.45 -31.96 12.14
CA SER A 171 10.52 -33.01 11.72
C SER A 171 9.04 -32.66 11.94
N PHE A 172 8.75 -31.81 12.92
CA PHE A 172 7.38 -31.37 13.25
C PHE A 172 6.96 -30.16 12.42
N ALA A 173 7.91 -29.32 12.02
CA ALA A 173 7.62 -28.14 11.18
C ALA A 173 6.96 -28.51 9.85
N LYS A 174 7.36 -29.61 9.22
CA LYS A 174 6.71 -30.08 7.98
C LYS A 174 5.22 -30.40 8.19
N ALA A 175 4.89 -31.07 9.30
CA ALA A 175 3.50 -31.41 9.62
C ALA A 175 2.66 -30.16 9.96
N TYR A 176 3.23 -29.22 10.72
CA TYR A 176 2.53 -27.97 11.05
C TYR A 176 2.39 -27.02 9.86
N ARG A 177 3.34 -26.99 8.92
CA ARG A 177 3.20 -26.24 7.66
C ARG A 177 2.05 -26.78 6.81
N VAL A 178 1.94 -28.10 6.71
CA VAL A 178 0.83 -28.76 5.99
C VAL A 178 -0.50 -28.44 6.67
N ALA A 179 -0.57 -28.61 8.00
CA ALA A 179 -1.79 -28.31 8.76
C ALA A 179 -2.20 -26.83 8.71
N ALA A 180 -1.24 -25.90 8.73
CA ALA A 180 -1.51 -24.47 8.57
C ALA A 180 -2.04 -24.16 7.16
N ARG A 181 -1.48 -24.79 6.13
CA ARG A 181 -1.93 -24.63 4.73
C ARG A 181 -3.33 -25.20 4.53
N GLU A 182 -3.60 -26.42 5.02
CA GLU A 182 -4.92 -27.04 4.94
C GLU A 182 -5.98 -26.21 5.69
N ALA A 183 -5.63 -25.60 6.82
CA ALA A 183 -6.51 -24.70 7.54
C ALA A 183 -6.81 -23.40 6.76
N LEU A 184 -5.81 -22.83 6.07
CA LEU A 184 -6.01 -21.67 5.18
C LEU A 184 -6.85 -22.02 3.95
N GLU A 185 -6.63 -23.18 3.34
CA GLU A 185 -7.41 -23.69 2.21
C GLU A 185 -8.88 -23.98 2.61
N ALA A 186 -9.13 -24.27 3.89
CA ALA A 186 -10.46 -24.46 4.47
C ALA A 186 -11.09 -23.17 5.06
N ASP A 187 -10.45 -22.01 4.90
CA ASP A 187 -10.85 -20.70 5.48
C ASP A 187 -10.97 -20.69 7.02
N ASP A 188 -10.31 -21.64 7.71
CA ASP A 188 -10.25 -21.70 9.17
C ASP A 188 -9.06 -20.88 9.69
N ARG A 189 -9.30 -19.58 9.79
CA ARG A 189 -8.30 -18.58 10.18
C ARG A 189 -7.74 -18.81 11.59
N GLN A 190 -8.57 -19.25 12.53
CA GLN A 190 -8.14 -19.49 13.92
C GLN A 190 -7.21 -20.68 14.02
N THR A 191 -7.52 -21.77 13.30
CA THR A 191 -6.69 -22.97 13.28
C THR A 191 -5.38 -22.73 12.55
N ALA A 192 -5.40 -21.96 11.44
CA ALA A 192 -4.19 -21.53 10.75
C ALA A 192 -3.25 -20.73 11.67
N GLU A 193 -3.78 -19.73 12.40
CA GLU A 193 -3.01 -18.94 13.36
C GLU A 193 -2.38 -19.79 14.47
N LEU A 194 -3.12 -20.79 14.97
CA LEU A 194 -2.61 -21.68 16.01
C LEU A 194 -1.41 -22.51 15.52
N TRP A 195 -1.48 -23.06 14.31
CA TRP A 195 -0.38 -23.85 13.73
C TRP A 195 0.83 -22.98 13.40
N GLU A 196 0.62 -21.76 12.94
CA GLU A 196 1.70 -20.81 12.71
C GLU A 196 2.37 -20.33 14.00
N ARG A 197 1.61 -20.06 15.08
CA ARG A 197 2.20 -19.78 16.40
C ARG A 197 3.07 -20.93 16.90
N LYS A 198 2.64 -22.18 16.68
CA LYS A 198 3.43 -23.38 17.02
C LYS A 198 4.68 -23.51 16.16
N LEU A 199 4.65 -23.10 14.90
CA LEU A 199 5.84 -23.03 14.04
C LEU A 199 6.84 -21.98 14.54
N GLY A 200 6.36 -20.80 14.96
CA GLY A 200 7.19 -19.77 15.60
C GLY A 200 7.83 -20.24 16.91
N GLN A 201 7.08 -20.92 17.77
CA GLN A 201 7.62 -21.51 19.02
C GLN A 201 8.69 -22.59 18.78
N LEU A 202 8.70 -23.23 17.59
CA LEU A 202 9.71 -24.21 17.21
C LEU A 202 10.98 -23.58 16.62
N GLY A 203 10.98 -22.28 16.32
CA GLY A 203 12.12 -21.58 15.74
C GLY A 203 12.44 -21.98 14.29
N VAL A 204 11.45 -22.47 13.53
CA VAL A 204 11.67 -23.03 12.18
C VAL A 204 11.23 -22.09 11.03
N ASP A 205 10.44 -21.05 11.31
CA ASP A 205 10.03 -19.99 10.37
C ASP A 205 9.87 -18.64 11.11
N ASN A 206 10.90 -18.19 11.84
CA ASN A 206 10.81 -16.93 12.61
C ASN A 206 10.48 -15.75 11.70
N ASP A 207 11.15 -15.61 10.55
CA ASP A 207 11.03 -14.44 9.69
C ASP A 207 9.61 -14.24 9.12
N ARG A 208 8.89 -15.33 8.80
CA ARG A 208 7.50 -15.25 8.32
C ARG A 208 6.54 -14.87 9.45
N CYS A 209 6.73 -15.42 10.64
CA CYS A 209 5.93 -15.06 11.81
C CYS A 209 6.18 -13.61 12.23
N ASP A 210 7.44 -13.19 12.23
CA ASP A 210 7.89 -11.84 12.55
C ASP A 210 7.38 -10.83 11.51
N TYR A 211 7.40 -11.19 10.22
CA TYR A 211 6.82 -10.39 9.14
C TYR A 211 5.31 -10.17 9.32
N ARG A 212 4.54 -11.22 9.63
CA ARG A 212 3.10 -11.09 9.92
C ARG A 212 2.85 -10.24 11.15
N ALA A 213 3.63 -10.44 12.22
CA ALA A 213 3.53 -9.63 13.42
C ALA A 213 3.86 -8.15 13.14
N ALA A 214 4.83 -7.88 12.26
CA ALA A 214 5.14 -6.53 11.81
C ALA A 214 3.98 -5.91 11.01
N LEU A 215 3.36 -6.66 10.07
CA LEU A 215 2.16 -6.19 9.35
C LEU A 215 1.01 -5.84 10.30
N THR A 216 0.72 -6.69 11.30
CA THR A 216 -0.34 -6.41 12.28
C THR A 216 -0.05 -5.14 13.10
N LEU A 217 1.21 -4.86 13.42
CA LEU A 217 1.60 -3.62 14.10
C LEU A 217 1.42 -2.38 13.19
N LEU A 218 1.64 -2.55 11.89
CA LEU A 218 1.48 -1.48 10.88
C LEU A 218 0.01 -1.17 10.56
N GLU A 219 -0.90 -2.12 10.78
CA GLU A 219 -2.36 -1.95 10.60
C GLU A 219 -3.04 -1.26 11.79
N ASP A 220 -2.34 -1.05 12.91
CA ASP A 220 -2.87 -0.42 14.12
C ASP A 220 -2.88 1.12 13.97
N ASP A 221 -3.84 1.80 14.59
CA ASP A 221 -3.96 3.27 14.55
C ASP A 221 -2.92 3.98 15.45
N ASP A 222 -2.21 3.23 16.30
CA ASP A 222 -1.20 3.74 17.23
C ASP A 222 0.15 3.99 16.54
N GLU A 223 0.57 5.26 16.48
CA GLU A 223 1.83 5.68 15.85
C GLU A 223 3.07 4.97 16.44
N GLU A 224 3.10 4.69 17.74
CA GLU A 224 4.23 3.97 18.36
C GLU A 224 4.32 2.52 17.87
N LYS A 225 3.16 1.88 17.66
CA LYS A 225 3.12 0.52 17.13
C LYS A 225 3.46 0.48 15.64
N GLN A 226 2.99 1.45 14.87
CA GLN A 226 3.36 1.57 13.46
C GLN A 226 4.88 1.72 13.31
N GLU A 227 5.51 2.55 14.16
CA GLU A 227 6.95 2.73 14.17
C GLU A 227 7.69 1.44 14.57
N LEU A 228 7.22 0.73 15.60
CA LEU A 228 7.75 -0.58 15.95
C LEU A 228 7.60 -1.60 14.80
N GLY A 229 6.47 -1.55 14.09
CA GLY A 229 6.21 -2.35 12.90
C GLY A 229 7.22 -2.07 11.78
N ARG A 230 7.52 -0.79 11.51
CA ARG A 230 8.55 -0.37 10.54
C ARG A 230 9.94 -0.87 10.93
N GLN A 231 10.35 -0.68 12.19
CA GLN A 231 11.64 -1.16 12.69
C GLN A 231 11.78 -2.68 12.55
N ARG A 232 10.69 -3.44 12.76
CA ARG A 232 10.69 -4.89 12.51
C ARG A 232 10.83 -5.23 11.04
N MET A 233 10.20 -4.47 10.14
CA MET A 233 10.38 -4.66 8.70
C MET A 233 11.83 -4.43 8.27
N GLU A 234 12.49 -3.40 8.82
CA GLU A 234 13.91 -3.12 8.55
C GLU A 234 14.83 -4.26 9.03
N LEU A 235 14.56 -4.83 10.21
CA LEU A 235 15.30 -5.99 10.72
C LEU A 235 15.10 -7.25 9.88
N LEU A 236 13.92 -7.39 9.26
CA LEU A 236 13.60 -8.51 8.38
C LEU A 236 14.13 -8.30 6.95
N ALA A 237 14.33 -7.05 6.53
CA ALA A 237 14.83 -6.68 5.21
C ALA A 237 16.08 -5.80 5.30
N PRO A 238 17.16 -6.25 5.96
CA PRO A 238 18.39 -5.48 6.07
C PRO A 238 19.03 -5.26 4.68
N THR A 239 19.67 -4.11 4.45
CA THR A 239 20.28 -3.79 3.16
C THR A 239 21.71 -4.33 2.98
N ASP A 240 22.33 -4.79 4.07
CA ASP A 240 23.71 -5.26 4.12
C ASP A 240 23.86 -6.79 4.11
N GLN A 241 22.76 -7.53 4.31
CA GLN A 241 22.75 -8.99 4.32
C GLN A 241 21.43 -9.54 3.74
N PRO A 242 21.38 -10.82 3.34
CA PRO A 242 20.14 -11.42 2.84
C PRO A 242 19.06 -11.41 3.92
N GLY A 243 17.89 -10.87 3.60
CA GLY A 243 16.72 -10.84 4.48
C GLY A 243 15.57 -11.73 4.02
N TYR A 244 14.40 -11.47 4.59
CA TYR A 244 13.15 -12.12 4.23
C TYR A 244 12.56 -11.49 2.96
N PRO A 245 12.32 -12.27 1.87
CA PRO A 245 11.83 -11.75 0.60
C PRO A 245 10.61 -10.84 0.67
N ALA A 246 9.58 -11.23 1.43
CA ALA A 246 8.34 -10.45 1.51
C ALA A 246 8.54 -9.12 2.25
N ALA A 247 9.50 -9.06 3.18
CA ALA A 247 9.87 -7.81 3.83
C ALA A 247 10.62 -6.89 2.86
N HIS A 248 11.56 -7.42 2.05
CA HIS A 248 12.20 -6.65 0.98
C HIS A 248 11.19 -6.09 -0.03
N PHE A 249 10.23 -6.91 -0.44
CA PHE A 249 9.15 -6.50 -1.34
C PHE A 249 8.30 -5.38 -0.71
N TRP A 250 7.92 -5.51 0.56
CA TRP A 250 7.16 -4.48 1.27
C TRP A 250 7.95 -3.18 1.39
N MET A 251 9.24 -3.25 1.77
CA MET A 251 10.12 -2.08 1.84
C MET A 251 10.21 -1.37 0.49
N LEU A 252 10.38 -2.14 -0.59
CA LEU A 252 10.41 -1.62 -1.95
C LEU A 252 9.10 -0.90 -2.32
N GLN A 253 7.94 -1.46 -1.97
CA GLN A 253 6.66 -0.79 -2.16
C GLN A 253 6.61 0.56 -1.45
N GLN A 254 6.99 0.63 -0.17
CA GLN A 254 6.96 1.88 0.61
C GLN A 254 7.91 2.96 0.07
N LEU A 255 9.11 2.54 -0.35
CA LEU A 255 10.10 3.45 -0.93
C LEU A 255 9.60 4.03 -2.26
N LEU A 256 8.93 3.23 -3.08
CA LEU A 256 8.48 3.66 -4.41
C LEU A 256 7.12 4.38 -4.40
N SER A 257 6.23 4.10 -3.44
CA SER A 257 4.95 4.79 -3.27
C SER A 257 5.08 6.20 -2.68
N GLY A 258 6.27 6.58 -2.21
CA GLY A 258 6.51 7.90 -1.60
C GLY A 258 5.95 8.05 -0.18
N SER A 259 5.55 6.94 0.46
CA SER A 259 5.13 6.88 1.87
C SER A 259 6.29 6.75 2.85
N SER A 260 7.53 6.61 2.35
CA SER A 260 8.73 6.60 3.16
C SER A 260 9.15 8.01 3.60
N GLU A 261 9.64 8.14 4.84
CA GLU A 261 10.29 9.35 5.34
C GLU A 261 11.58 9.69 4.57
N VAL A 262 12.22 8.67 3.96
CA VAL A 262 13.45 8.82 3.17
C VAL A 262 13.12 9.41 1.80
N GLN A 263 13.74 10.54 1.46
CA GLN A 263 13.48 11.27 0.22
C GLN A 263 14.70 11.33 -0.71
N GLY A 264 14.46 11.65 -1.98
CA GLY A 264 15.50 11.95 -2.95
C GLY A 264 16.33 10.74 -3.38
N ALA A 265 17.62 10.96 -3.64
CA ALA A 265 18.54 9.96 -4.19
C ALA A 265 18.75 8.75 -3.26
N GLU A 266 18.72 8.96 -1.95
CA GLU A 266 18.91 7.88 -0.97
C GLU A 266 17.78 6.86 -1.01
N ARG A 267 16.53 7.34 -1.21
CA ARG A 267 15.37 6.48 -1.37
C ARG A 267 15.52 5.51 -2.55
N LEU A 268 15.99 6.03 -3.70
CA LEU A 268 16.20 5.23 -4.91
C LEU A 268 17.36 4.25 -4.76
N ARG A 269 18.41 4.63 -4.02
CA ARG A 269 19.53 3.76 -3.67
C ARG A 269 19.09 2.59 -2.78
N LEU A 270 18.26 2.84 -1.77
CA LEU A 270 17.73 1.78 -0.91
C LEU A 270 16.78 0.85 -1.68
N ALA A 271 15.96 1.39 -2.58
CA ALA A 271 15.10 0.60 -3.46
C ALA A 271 15.94 -0.32 -4.38
N GLU A 272 17.04 0.19 -4.93
CA GLU A 272 17.99 -0.62 -5.72
C GLU A 272 18.61 -1.75 -4.89
N ALA A 273 19.00 -1.48 -3.65
CA ALA A 273 19.52 -2.50 -2.76
C ALA A 273 18.51 -3.63 -2.50
N HIS A 274 17.25 -3.29 -2.24
CA HIS A 274 16.20 -4.31 -2.05
C HIS A 274 15.88 -5.08 -3.34
N LEU A 275 15.91 -4.44 -4.51
CA LEU A 275 15.80 -5.14 -5.80
C LEU A 275 16.95 -6.14 -6.00
N GLY A 276 18.19 -5.73 -5.70
CA GLY A 276 19.36 -6.61 -5.77
C GLY A 276 19.25 -7.82 -4.85
N TRP A 277 18.73 -7.64 -3.62
CA TRP A 277 18.49 -8.76 -2.71
C TRP A 277 17.39 -9.71 -3.21
N LEU A 278 16.32 -9.19 -3.81
CA LEU A 278 15.29 -10.03 -4.42
C LEU A 278 15.88 -10.87 -5.57
N ASP A 279 16.78 -10.31 -6.37
CA ASP A 279 17.50 -11.03 -7.42
C ASP A 279 18.42 -12.12 -6.86
N GLU A 280 19.22 -11.80 -5.85
CA GLU A 280 20.10 -12.79 -5.19
C GLU A 280 19.32 -13.93 -4.52
N LEU A 281 18.12 -13.63 -4.01
CA LEU A 281 17.21 -14.61 -3.42
C LEU A 281 16.41 -15.40 -4.48
N GLY A 282 16.56 -15.07 -5.77
CA GLY A 282 15.87 -15.73 -6.89
C GLY A 282 14.36 -15.47 -6.91
N ILE A 283 13.94 -14.29 -6.43
CA ILE A 283 12.54 -13.90 -6.32
C ILE A 283 12.17 -13.10 -7.56
N GLU A 284 11.58 -13.79 -8.53
CA GLU A 284 11.12 -13.24 -9.80
C GLU A 284 9.60 -13.27 -9.91
N GLY A 285 9.05 -12.39 -10.74
CA GLY A 285 7.64 -12.43 -11.13
C GLY A 285 7.02 -11.06 -11.37
N PRO A 286 5.77 -11.04 -11.88
CA PRO A 286 5.10 -9.82 -12.35
C PRO A 286 5.06 -8.68 -11.33
N SER A 287 4.88 -9.01 -10.05
CA SER A 287 4.82 -8.01 -8.98
C SER A 287 6.17 -7.36 -8.68
N VAL A 288 7.27 -8.11 -8.79
CA VAL A 288 8.63 -7.58 -8.63
C VAL A 288 9.00 -6.76 -9.86
N ASP A 289 8.68 -7.26 -11.05
CA ASP A 289 8.93 -6.58 -12.31
C ASP A 289 8.19 -5.25 -12.42
N MET A 290 6.95 -5.18 -11.91
CA MET A 290 6.21 -3.92 -11.75
C MET A 290 6.99 -2.89 -10.91
N LEU A 291 7.45 -3.28 -9.72
CA LEU A 291 8.17 -2.37 -8.83
C LEU A 291 9.54 -1.99 -9.40
N ARG A 292 10.23 -2.93 -10.05
CA ARG A 292 11.46 -2.67 -10.81
C ARG A 292 11.22 -1.65 -11.92
N ALA A 293 10.14 -1.78 -12.68
CA ALA A 293 9.78 -0.82 -13.71
C ALA A 293 9.51 0.58 -13.12
N VAL A 294 8.77 0.68 -12.01
CA VAL A 294 8.55 1.96 -11.31
C VAL A 294 9.87 2.59 -10.86
N TRP A 295 10.80 1.79 -10.32
CA TRP A 295 12.14 2.27 -9.97
C TRP A 295 12.95 2.74 -11.19
N LEU A 296 12.90 1.99 -12.30
CA LEU A 296 13.53 2.38 -13.57
C LEU A 296 12.98 3.71 -14.11
N MET A 297 11.65 3.91 -14.03
CA MET A 297 11.03 5.18 -14.41
C MET A 297 11.52 6.34 -13.54
N GLN A 298 11.56 6.17 -12.22
CA GLN A 298 12.05 7.21 -11.29
C GLN A 298 13.54 7.53 -11.43
N THR A 299 14.33 6.61 -11.99
CA THR A 299 15.76 6.81 -12.30
C THR A 299 16.00 7.32 -13.73
N GLY A 300 14.93 7.51 -14.52
CA GLY A 300 14.99 8.01 -15.91
C GLY A 300 15.32 6.94 -16.96
N ARG A 301 15.37 5.66 -16.58
CA ARG A 301 15.60 4.51 -17.48
C ARG A 301 14.29 4.03 -18.09
N LEU A 302 13.60 4.93 -18.78
CA LEU A 302 12.24 4.71 -19.28
C LEU A 302 12.15 3.58 -20.32
N GLU A 303 13.17 3.40 -21.16
CA GLU A 303 13.19 2.37 -22.19
C GLU A 303 13.20 0.95 -21.58
N ASP A 304 14.06 0.75 -20.58
CA ASP A 304 14.16 -0.51 -19.83
C ASP A 304 12.85 -0.79 -19.07
N ALA A 305 12.24 0.25 -18.50
CA ALA A 305 10.95 0.13 -17.81
C ALA A 305 9.84 -0.31 -18.78
N ALA A 306 9.79 0.29 -19.97
CA ALA A 306 8.79 -0.05 -20.98
C ALA A 306 8.94 -1.49 -21.47
N GLU A 307 10.17 -1.95 -21.74
CA GLU A 307 10.45 -3.32 -22.15
C GLU A 307 10.00 -4.34 -21.08
N LEU A 308 10.21 -4.02 -19.80
CA LEU A 308 9.79 -4.85 -18.69
C LEU A 308 8.26 -4.89 -18.49
N LEU A 309 7.57 -3.78 -18.77
CA LEU A 309 6.12 -3.66 -18.58
C LEU A 309 5.28 -4.20 -19.73
N GLU A 310 5.79 -4.17 -20.97
CA GLU A 310 5.09 -4.66 -22.17
C GLU A 310 4.44 -6.05 -21.99
N PRO A 311 5.15 -7.10 -21.50
CA PRO A 311 4.54 -8.42 -21.33
C PRO A 311 3.47 -8.46 -20.23
N LEU A 312 3.45 -7.48 -19.31
CA LEU A 312 2.51 -7.42 -18.18
C LEU A 312 1.27 -6.58 -18.49
N ALA A 313 1.33 -5.73 -19.52
CA ALA A 313 0.29 -4.76 -19.85
C ALA A 313 -1.05 -5.42 -20.23
N ASP A 314 -1.02 -6.59 -20.85
CA ASP A 314 -2.23 -7.31 -21.26
C ASP A 314 -2.97 -7.97 -20.08
N GLU A 315 -2.31 -8.19 -18.95
CA GLU A 315 -2.90 -8.86 -17.78
C GLU A 315 -3.19 -7.90 -16.61
N SER A 316 -2.46 -6.78 -16.51
CA SER A 316 -2.55 -5.85 -15.39
C SER A 316 -2.87 -4.43 -15.85
N PRO A 317 -4.01 -3.83 -15.41
CA PRO A 317 -4.32 -2.44 -15.71
C PRO A 317 -3.25 -1.48 -15.16
N GLN A 318 -2.64 -1.83 -14.03
CA GLN A 318 -1.57 -1.05 -13.44
C GLN A 318 -0.29 -1.08 -14.30
N ALA A 319 0.01 -2.22 -14.94
CA ALA A 319 1.18 -2.34 -15.82
C ALA A 319 0.97 -1.51 -17.08
N ALA A 320 -0.21 -1.66 -17.69
CA ALA A 320 -0.61 -0.87 -18.85
C ALA A 320 -0.58 0.65 -18.53
N ALA A 321 -0.97 1.04 -17.32
CA ALA A 321 -0.92 2.43 -16.89
C ALA A 321 0.52 2.97 -16.79
N GLN A 322 1.43 2.22 -16.15
CA GLN A 322 2.83 2.63 -16.05
C GLN A 322 3.51 2.66 -17.43
N LEU A 323 3.21 1.67 -18.29
CA LEU A 323 3.71 1.62 -19.66
C LEU A 323 3.22 2.81 -20.49
N MET A 324 1.92 3.11 -20.42
CA MET A 324 1.33 4.29 -21.04
C MET A 324 2.05 5.57 -20.61
N LEU A 325 2.30 5.76 -19.31
CA LEU A 325 3.02 6.93 -18.80
C LEU A 325 4.47 6.98 -19.30
N ALA A 326 5.19 5.85 -19.30
CA ALA A 326 6.55 5.76 -19.83
C ALA A 326 6.61 6.13 -21.31
N ASP A 327 5.67 5.63 -22.13
CA ASP A 327 5.63 5.91 -23.56
C ASP A 327 5.20 7.36 -23.87
N VAL A 328 4.39 8.00 -23.02
CA VAL A 328 4.13 9.45 -23.10
C VAL A 328 5.42 10.23 -22.88
N GLU A 329 6.19 9.91 -21.84
CA GLU A 329 7.46 10.59 -21.53
C GLU A 329 8.52 10.36 -22.62
N LEU A 330 8.57 9.15 -23.19
CA LEU A 330 9.42 8.80 -24.33
C LEU A 330 8.93 9.38 -25.67
N GLN A 331 7.80 10.09 -25.68
CA GLN A 331 7.17 10.68 -26.88
C GLN A 331 6.82 9.64 -27.96
N ARG A 332 6.54 8.38 -27.56
CA ARG A 332 6.12 7.29 -28.45
C ARG A 332 4.60 7.33 -28.63
N VAL A 333 4.12 8.31 -29.39
CA VAL A 333 2.69 8.64 -29.53
C VAL A 333 1.82 7.42 -29.86
N ASP A 334 2.23 6.60 -30.83
CA ASP A 334 1.45 5.42 -31.24
C ASP A 334 1.44 4.32 -30.18
N ALA A 335 2.55 4.15 -29.44
CA ALA A 335 2.62 3.19 -28.35
C ALA A 335 1.76 3.64 -27.17
N ALA A 336 1.92 4.90 -26.73
CA ALA A 336 1.11 5.49 -25.68
C ALA A 336 -0.41 5.40 -25.97
N ARG A 337 -0.83 5.57 -27.23
CA ARG A 337 -2.24 5.38 -27.64
C ARG A 337 -2.69 3.92 -27.55
N ARG A 338 -1.85 2.96 -27.91
CA ARG A 338 -2.16 1.53 -27.75
C ARG A 338 -2.29 1.16 -26.28
N ASP A 339 -1.38 1.65 -25.44
CA ASP A 339 -1.40 1.32 -24.00
C ASP A 339 -2.52 2.01 -23.26
N ALA A 340 -2.85 3.25 -23.64
CA ALA A 340 -4.08 3.89 -23.19
C ALA A 340 -5.31 3.06 -23.57
N ALA A 341 -5.36 2.46 -24.77
CA ALA A 341 -6.49 1.61 -25.16
C ALA A 341 -6.56 0.35 -24.29
N ARG A 342 -5.43 -0.29 -23.99
CA ARG A 342 -5.35 -1.41 -23.03
C ARG A 342 -5.89 -1.01 -21.65
N VAL A 343 -5.46 0.13 -21.11
CA VAL A 343 -5.94 0.67 -19.82
C VAL A 343 -7.45 0.85 -19.83
N ARG A 344 -7.98 1.52 -20.87
CA ARG A 344 -9.43 1.73 -21.01
C ARG A 344 -10.17 0.40 -21.04
N ASP A 345 -9.72 -0.54 -21.87
CA ASP A 345 -10.41 -1.81 -22.07
C ASP A 345 -10.41 -2.64 -20.78
N HIS A 346 -9.29 -2.70 -20.05
CA HIS A 346 -9.22 -3.33 -18.73
C HIS A 346 -10.22 -2.76 -17.73
N LEU A 347 -10.25 -1.43 -17.60
CA LEU A 347 -11.11 -0.76 -16.60
C LEU A 347 -12.59 -0.87 -16.98
N LEU A 348 -12.93 -0.72 -18.26
CA LEU A 348 -14.31 -0.88 -18.72
C LEU A 348 -14.78 -2.34 -18.65
N ASP A 349 -13.90 -3.31 -18.91
CA ASP A 349 -14.23 -4.73 -18.76
C ASP A 349 -14.41 -5.11 -17.28
N ALA A 350 -13.56 -4.61 -16.39
CA ALA A 350 -13.74 -4.77 -14.93
C ALA A 350 -15.08 -4.19 -14.48
N GLN A 351 -15.45 -3.01 -14.96
CA GLN A 351 -16.75 -2.40 -14.67
C GLN A 351 -17.92 -3.23 -15.20
N ARG A 352 -17.81 -3.82 -16.41
CA ARG A 352 -18.84 -4.73 -16.96
C ARG A 352 -18.98 -6.02 -16.13
N GLN A 353 -17.92 -6.45 -15.46
CA GLN A 353 -17.91 -7.58 -14.53
C GLN A 353 -18.45 -7.22 -13.13
N GLY A 354 -18.85 -5.96 -12.92
CA GLY A 354 -19.42 -5.48 -11.66
C GLY A 354 -18.40 -4.97 -10.65
N VAL A 355 -17.13 -4.80 -11.05
CA VAL A 355 -16.13 -4.13 -10.21
C VAL A 355 -16.42 -2.63 -10.20
N GLU A 356 -16.60 -2.06 -9.01
CA GLU A 356 -16.78 -0.62 -8.87
C GLU A 356 -15.44 0.11 -9.05
N LEU A 357 -15.38 1.01 -10.02
CA LEU A 357 -14.20 1.85 -10.24
C LEU A 357 -14.08 2.89 -9.12
N GLY A 358 -12.91 2.91 -8.47
CA GLY A 358 -12.55 3.92 -7.49
C GLY A 358 -12.10 5.24 -8.14
N VAL A 359 -11.73 6.22 -7.31
CA VAL A 359 -11.29 7.55 -7.80
C VAL A 359 -10.05 7.44 -8.69
N ARG A 360 -9.05 6.63 -8.29
CA ARG A 360 -7.82 6.43 -9.07
C ARG A 360 -8.09 5.77 -10.42
N ASP A 361 -9.00 4.81 -10.46
CA ASP A 361 -9.39 4.13 -11.69
C ASP A 361 -10.10 5.09 -12.64
N CYS A 362 -10.98 5.96 -12.11
CA CYS A 362 -11.65 6.99 -12.91
C CYS A 362 -10.65 8.01 -13.48
N GLN A 363 -9.66 8.43 -12.69
CA GLN A 363 -8.58 9.33 -13.13
C GLN A 363 -7.75 8.70 -14.26
N LEU A 364 -7.38 7.43 -14.07
CA LEU A 364 -6.61 6.68 -15.03
C LEU A 364 -7.39 6.46 -16.34
N LEU A 365 -8.66 6.05 -16.24
CA LEU A 365 -9.56 5.90 -17.39
C LEU A 365 -9.74 7.23 -18.14
N ALA A 366 -9.95 8.34 -17.42
CA ALA A 366 -10.06 9.66 -18.02
C ALA A 366 -8.78 10.05 -18.78
N THR A 367 -7.61 9.80 -18.20
CA THR A 367 -6.31 10.07 -18.84
C THR A 367 -6.13 9.23 -20.10
N ALA A 368 -6.43 7.93 -20.03
CA ALA A 368 -6.35 7.04 -21.17
C ALA A 368 -7.29 7.48 -22.32
N CYS A 369 -8.55 7.79 -21.99
CA CYS A 369 -9.52 8.27 -22.97
C CYS A 369 -9.10 9.60 -23.61
N GLN A 370 -8.48 10.50 -22.86
CA GLN A 370 -7.92 11.75 -23.40
C GLN A 370 -6.81 11.49 -24.43
N ILE A 371 -5.88 10.58 -24.13
CA ILE A 371 -4.75 10.25 -25.04
C ILE A 371 -5.25 9.68 -26.37
N ILE A 372 -6.26 8.81 -26.33
CA ILE A 372 -6.82 8.16 -27.52
C ILE A 372 -7.78 9.09 -28.28
N GLY A 373 -8.37 10.07 -27.58
CA GLY A 373 -9.46 10.91 -28.11
C GLY A 373 -10.83 10.25 -28.03
N ASP A 374 -11.03 9.34 -27.07
CA ASP A 374 -12.31 8.68 -26.81
C ASP A 374 -13.21 9.59 -25.95
N ALA A 375 -13.99 10.45 -26.60
CA ALA A 375 -14.85 11.41 -25.92
C ALA A 375 -15.94 10.74 -25.06
N GLN A 376 -16.47 9.59 -25.48
CA GLN A 376 -17.52 8.88 -24.74
C GLN A 376 -16.96 8.22 -23.49
N GLY A 377 -15.84 7.50 -23.62
CA GLY A 377 -15.14 6.91 -22.49
C GLY A 377 -14.67 7.96 -21.48
N LEU A 378 -14.20 9.11 -21.97
CA LEU A 378 -13.80 10.23 -21.13
C LEU A 378 -14.99 10.78 -20.33
N GLU A 379 -16.11 11.06 -21.00
CA GLU A 379 -17.31 11.56 -20.33
C GLU A 379 -17.81 10.59 -19.24
N LEU A 380 -17.87 9.29 -19.54
CA LEU A 380 -18.27 8.27 -18.56
C LEU A 380 -17.37 8.28 -17.32
N ALA A 381 -16.05 8.34 -17.52
CA ALA A 381 -15.07 8.36 -16.44
C ALA A 381 -15.20 9.61 -15.56
N LEU A 382 -15.36 10.79 -16.18
CA LEU A 382 -15.51 12.06 -15.48
C LEU A 382 -16.82 12.13 -14.69
N ARG A 383 -17.93 11.66 -15.27
CA ARG A 383 -19.22 11.58 -14.58
C ARG A 383 -19.10 10.67 -13.35
N ARG A 384 -18.53 9.47 -13.49
CA ARG A 384 -18.31 8.57 -12.34
C ARG A 384 -17.42 9.21 -11.30
N TRP A 385 -16.33 9.87 -11.69
CA TRP A 385 -15.46 10.59 -10.76
C TRP A 385 -16.24 11.63 -9.96
N LEU A 386 -17.10 12.44 -10.60
CA LEU A 386 -17.91 13.43 -9.89
C LEU A 386 -18.99 12.81 -8.98
N THR A 387 -19.43 11.58 -9.23
CA THR A 387 -20.28 10.87 -8.24
C THR A 387 -19.53 10.51 -6.96
N LEU A 388 -18.22 10.24 -7.06
CA LEU A 388 -17.37 9.89 -5.92
C LEU A 388 -16.83 11.13 -5.21
N VAL A 389 -16.48 12.16 -5.99
CA VAL A 389 -15.94 13.43 -5.51
C VAL A 389 -16.64 14.57 -6.26
N PRO A 390 -17.79 15.07 -5.74
CA PRO A 390 -18.59 16.09 -6.42
C PRO A 390 -17.84 17.39 -6.70
N ASP A 391 -16.92 17.77 -5.83
CA ASP A 391 -16.14 19.01 -5.92
C ASP A 391 -14.73 18.77 -6.47
N ALA A 392 -14.61 17.96 -7.53
CA ALA A 392 -13.35 17.71 -8.21
C ALA A 392 -13.18 18.65 -9.42
N PRO A 393 -12.48 19.81 -9.32
CA PRO A 393 -12.33 20.75 -10.43
C PRO A 393 -11.59 20.13 -11.63
N GLN A 394 -10.74 19.14 -11.36
CA GLN A 394 -10.03 18.36 -12.38
C GLN A 394 -10.98 17.55 -13.26
N ALA A 395 -12.15 17.18 -12.74
CA ALA A 395 -13.19 16.47 -13.48
C ALA A 395 -14.28 17.40 -14.02
N GLN A 396 -14.67 18.42 -13.24
CA GLN A 396 -15.70 19.38 -13.63
C GLN A 396 -15.32 20.16 -14.90
N ARG A 397 -14.09 20.69 -15.00
CA ARG A 397 -13.65 21.48 -16.16
C ARG A 397 -13.71 20.70 -17.49
N PRO A 398 -13.05 19.53 -17.63
CA PRO A 398 -13.11 18.78 -18.88
C PRO A 398 -14.52 18.26 -19.18
N LEU A 399 -15.31 17.87 -18.17
CA LEU A 399 -16.70 17.48 -18.40
C LEU A 399 -17.53 18.67 -18.90
N GLY A 400 -17.37 19.85 -18.28
CA GLY A 400 -18.02 21.08 -18.71
C GLY A 400 -17.67 21.47 -20.14
N GLN A 401 -16.43 21.23 -20.60
CA GLN A 401 -16.04 21.42 -22.00
C GLN A 401 -16.75 20.44 -22.94
N ILE A 402 -16.86 19.17 -22.55
CA ILE A 402 -17.57 18.14 -23.34
C ILE A 402 -19.05 18.50 -23.47
N VAL A 403 -19.70 18.82 -22.34
CA VAL A 403 -21.13 19.19 -22.29
C VAL A 403 -21.36 20.50 -23.06
N ALA A 404 -20.48 21.49 -22.94
CA ALA A 404 -20.56 22.72 -23.73
C ALA A 404 -20.46 22.44 -25.25
N ALA A 405 -19.59 21.52 -25.67
CA ALA A 405 -19.49 21.11 -27.07
C ALA A 405 -20.72 20.31 -27.54
N GLN A 406 -21.35 19.53 -26.65
CA GLN A 406 -22.66 18.89 -26.93
C GLN A 406 -23.75 19.95 -27.09
N LEU A 407 -23.85 20.91 -26.17
CA LEU A 407 -24.79 22.03 -26.24
C LEU A 407 -24.66 22.81 -27.55
N GLN A 408 -23.43 23.14 -27.97
CA GLN A 408 -23.22 23.88 -29.22
C GLN A 408 -23.70 23.09 -30.45
N ARG A 409 -23.46 21.78 -30.48
CA ARG A 409 -23.95 20.89 -31.55
C ARG A 409 -25.48 20.76 -31.50
N ALA A 410 -26.05 20.65 -30.30
CA ALA A 410 -27.47 20.56 -30.08
C ALA A 410 -28.20 21.82 -30.56
N ALA A 411 -27.71 23.00 -30.17
CA ALA A 411 -28.25 24.29 -30.61
C ALA A 411 -28.12 24.52 -32.12
N ALA A 412 -27.18 23.86 -32.80
CA ALA A 412 -27.03 23.91 -34.25
C ALA A 412 -27.92 22.90 -34.98
N SER A 413 -28.39 21.85 -34.30
CA SER A 413 -29.25 20.84 -34.89
C SER A 413 -30.71 21.28 -34.86
N ASN A 414 -31.47 20.99 -35.92
CA ASN A 414 -32.93 21.17 -35.92
C ASN A 414 -33.68 19.96 -35.32
N GLN A 415 -32.96 18.89 -34.97
CA GLN A 415 -33.57 17.60 -34.60
C GLN A 415 -33.61 17.35 -33.08
N ILE A 416 -32.89 18.14 -32.28
CA ILE A 416 -32.80 17.92 -30.82
C ILE A 416 -33.99 18.58 -30.11
N GLU A 417 -34.57 17.87 -29.15
CA GLU A 417 -35.72 18.34 -28.38
C GLU A 417 -35.32 19.48 -27.43
N SER A 418 -36.24 20.43 -27.23
CA SER A 418 -36.01 21.58 -26.35
C SER A 418 -35.73 21.19 -24.89
N ALA A 419 -36.26 20.05 -24.42
CA ALA A 419 -35.96 19.54 -23.08
C ALA A 419 -34.49 19.13 -22.93
N GLU A 420 -33.95 18.39 -23.90
CA GLU A 420 -32.53 17.99 -23.91
C GLU A 420 -31.60 19.22 -23.99
N VAL A 421 -31.96 20.22 -24.78
CA VAL A 421 -31.20 21.49 -24.83
C VAL A 421 -31.26 22.23 -23.49
N ALA A 422 -32.40 22.22 -22.80
CA ALA A 422 -32.53 22.83 -21.48
C ALA A 422 -31.64 22.12 -20.45
N ASP A 423 -31.63 20.80 -20.42
CA ASP A 423 -30.76 19.99 -19.54
C ASP A 423 -29.28 20.32 -19.79
N LEU A 424 -28.87 20.37 -21.06
CA LEU A 424 -27.49 20.73 -21.44
C LEU A 424 -27.13 22.17 -21.03
N LEU A 425 -28.05 23.12 -21.13
CA LEU A 425 -27.82 24.50 -20.68
C LEU A 425 -27.61 24.56 -19.17
N VAL A 426 -28.50 23.91 -18.39
CA VAL A 426 -28.41 23.84 -16.92
C VAL A 426 -27.10 23.18 -16.50
N GLU A 427 -26.79 22.03 -17.08
CA GLU A 427 -25.57 21.29 -16.77
C GLU A 427 -24.31 22.10 -17.12
N THR A 428 -24.30 22.77 -18.29
CA THR A 428 -23.17 23.60 -18.72
C THR A 428 -22.90 24.74 -17.73
N VAL A 429 -23.94 25.46 -17.28
CA VAL A 429 -23.78 26.57 -16.33
C VAL A 429 -23.27 26.07 -14.97
N ARG A 430 -23.66 24.86 -14.54
CA ARG A 430 -23.16 24.28 -13.28
C ARG A 430 -21.70 23.85 -13.36
N LEU A 431 -21.31 23.21 -14.46
CA LEU A 431 -19.96 22.67 -14.62
C LEU A 431 -18.94 23.73 -15.06
N ALA A 432 -19.39 24.74 -15.81
CA ALA A 432 -18.56 25.77 -16.41
C ALA A 432 -19.31 27.12 -16.50
N PRO A 433 -19.57 27.80 -15.37
CA PRO A 433 -20.38 29.03 -15.34
C PRO A 433 -19.80 30.19 -16.16
N GLU A 434 -18.48 30.22 -16.36
CA GLU A 434 -17.79 31.27 -17.12
C GLU A 434 -17.71 30.98 -18.63
N THR A 435 -18.36 29.94 -19.14
CA THR A 435 -18.23 29.55 -20.54
C THR A 435 -19.07 30.44 -21.47
N PRO A 436 -18.49 30.98 -22.56
CA PRO A 436 -19.26 31.71 -23.57
C PRO A 436 -20.16 30.78 -24.40
N ALA A 437 -20.09 29.46 -24.18
CA ALA A 437 -20.88 28.49 -24.94
C ALA A 437 -22.39 28.64 -24.74
N VAL A 438 -22.84 29.05 -23.55
CA VAL A 438 -24.26 29.26 -23.24
C VAL A 438 -24.82 30.40 -24.10
N GLU A 439 -24.18 31.56 -24.07
CA GLU A 439 -24.59 32.72 -24.85
C GLU A 439 -24.53 32.46 -26.36
N ALA A 440 -23.49 31.77 -26.82
CA ALA A 440 -23.37 31.37 -28.23
C ALA A 440 -24.47 30.38 -28.66
N ALA A 441 -24.90 29.49 -27.76
CA ALA A 441 -26.01 28.57 -28.02
C ALA A 441 -27.34 29.32 -28.09
N LEU A 442 -27.62 30.21 -27.13
CA LEU A 442 -28.83 31.03 -27.11
C LEU A 442 -28.92 31.94 -28.34
N GLU A 443 -27.82 32.62 -28.71
CA GLU A 443 -27.78 33.46 -29.91
C GLU A 443 -28.04 32.65 -31.20
N ARG A 444 -27.55 31.40 -31.27
CA ARG A 444 -27.85 30.51 -32.40
C ARG A 444 -29.32 30.13 -32.43
N ILE A 445 -29.92 29.85 -31.27
CA ILE A 445 -31.35 29.54 -31.15
C ILE A 445 -32.20 30.74 -31.60
N ASP A 446 -31.84 31.96 -31.19
CA ASP A 446 -32.58 33.18 -31.55
C ASP A 446 -32.54 33.48 -33.06
N ARG A 447 -31.51 33.02 -33.78
CA ARG A 447 -31.39 33.17 -35.25
C ARG A 447 -32.23 32.18 -36.04
N ARG A 448 -32.87 31.21 -35.39
CA ARG A 448 -33.63 30.17 -36.08
C ARG A 448 -34.98 30.70 -36.58
N PRO A 449 -35.53 30.15 -37.68
CA PRO A 449 -36.87 30.53 -38.14
C PRO A 449 -37.98 30.22 -37.12
N ASP A 450 -37.79 29.17 -36.31
CA ASP A 450 -38.71 28.68 -35.28
C ASP A 450 -38.33 29.16 -33.86
N ALA A 451 -37.51 30.21 -33.75
CA ALA A 451 -36.94 30.67 -32.48
C ALA A 451 -37.98 30.94 -31.39
N VAL A 452 -39.16 31.47 -31.75
CA VAL A 452 -40.24 31.77 -30.79
C VAL A 452 -40.74 30.48 -30.13
N ASP A 453 -41.09 29.47 -30.93
CA ASP A 453 -41.58 28.17 -30.42
C ASP A 453 -40.50 27.45 -29.60
N VAL A 454 -39.25 27.48 -30.07
CA VAL A 454 -38.12 26.85 -29.37
C VAL A 454 -37.86 27.54 -28.03
N ARG A 455 -37.88 28.87 -27.99
CA ARG A 455 -37.70 29.64 -26.75
C ARG A 455 -38.81 29.39 -25.74
N ALA A 456 -40.06 29.32 -26.19
CA ALA A 456 -41.20 29.01 -25.33
C ALA A 456 -41.04 27.63 -24.68
N ARG A 457 -40.70 26.59 -25.46
CA ARG A 457 -40.47 25.23 -24.93
C ARG A 457 -39.27 25.14 -24.00
N LEU A 458 -38.18 25.84 -24.33
CA LEU A 458 -36.99 25.94 -23.44
C LEU A 458 -37.35 26.58 -22.10
N ALA A 459 -38.12 27.66 -22.15
CA ALA A 459 -38.54 28.36 -20.95
C ALA A 459 -39.51 27.51 -20.11
N GLU A 460 -40.42 26.76 -20.72
CA GLU A 460 -41.29 25.81 -20.01
C GLU A 460 -40.48 24.75 -19.27
N ALA A 461 -39.47 24.16 -19.93
CA ALA A 461 -38.58 23.18 -19.31
C ALA A 461 -37.80 23.78 -18.13
N LEU A 462 -37.21 24.98 -18.30
CA LEU A 462 -36.43 25.65 -17.25
C LEU A 462 -37.29 26.17 -16.09
N LEU A 463 -38.53 26.59 -16.34
CA LEU A 463 -39.46 27.00 -15.29
C LEU A 463 -39.95 25.80 -14.47
N ALA A 464 -40.02 24.61 -15.07
CA ALA A 464 -40.35 23.37 -14.39
C ALA A 464 -39.18 22.82 -13.55
N ASP A 465 -37.93 23.13 -13.92
CA ASP A 465 -36.74 22.77 -13.17
C ASP A 465 -36.49 23.74 -12.00
N GLU A 466 -36.73 23.28 -10.78
CA GLU A 466 -36.47 24.09 -9.58
C GLU A 466 -35.00 24.45 -9.39
N THR A 467 -34.11 23.68 -10.01
CA THR A 467 -32.66 23.78 -9.86
C THR A 467 -32.01 24.60 -10.99
N ALA A 468 -32.81 25.21 -11.88
CA ALA A 468 -32.33 26.06 -12.96
C ALA A 468 -31.50 27.24 -12.41
N PRO A 469 -30.25 27.44 -12.89
CA PRO A 469 -29.40 28.54 -12.43
C PRO A 469 -30.03 29.91 -12.73
N GLY A 470 -30.07 30.80 -11.73
CA GLY A 470 -30.65 32.13 -11.88
C GLY A 470 -30.04 32.94 -13.03
N ALA A 471 -28.72 32.83 -13.26
CA ALA A 471 -28.04 33.54 -14.35
C ALA A 471 -28.58 33.12 -15.74
N LEU A 472 -28.91 31.84 -15.92
CA LEU A 472 -29.53 31.34 -17.14
C LEU A 472 -30.94 31.89 -17.32
N LEU A 473 -31.73 31.94 -16.23
CA LEU A 473 -33.07 32.52 -16.23
C LEU A 473 -33.06 34.02 -16.58
N ILE A 474 -32.11 34.79 -16.05
CA ILE A 474 -31.90 36.20 -16.45
C ILE A 474 -31.61 36.28 -17.94
N SER A 475 -30.68 35.47 -18.44
CA SER A 475 -30.22 35.54 -19.83
C SER A 475 -31.35 35.22 -20.82
N LEU A 476 -32.15 34.18 -20.54
CA LEU A 476 -33.30 33.82 -21.36
C LEU A 476 -34.46 34.82 -21.23
N GLY A 477 -34.74 35.31 -20.02
CA GLY A 477 -35.78 36.31 -19.78
C GLY A 477 -35.48 37.65 -20.46
N THR A 478 -34.23 38.09 -20.42
CA THR A 478 -33.76 39.30 -21.11
C THR A 478 -33.92 39.15 -22.62
N ARG A 479 -33.58 37.99 -23.18
CA ARG A 479 -33.80 37.71 -24.62
C ARG A 479 -35.27 37.71 -25.00
N ALA A 480 -36.13 37.08 -24.19
CA ALA A 480 -37.57 37.10 -24.41
C ALA A 480 -38.08 38.54 -24.49
N ALA A 481 -37.64 39.41 -23.57
CA ALA A 481 -38.04 40.81 -23.55
C ALA A 481 -37.50 41.60 -24.77
N VAL A 482 -36.24 41.37 -25.19
CA VAL A 482 -35.68 41.98 -26.41
C VAL A 482 -36.47 41.60 -27.66
N HIS A 483 -37.00 40.38 -27.70
CA HIS A 483 -37.85 39.89 -28.79
C HIS A 483 -39.34 40.26 -28.64
N GLY A 484 -39.70 41.06 -27.63
CA GLY A 484 -41.06 41.54 -27.39
C GLY A 484 -42.00 40.55 -26.70
N ASP A 485 -41.48 39.39 -26.26
CA ASP A 485 -42.25 38.35 -25.59
C ASP A 485 -42.29 38.62 -24.06
N PHE A 486 -42.91 39.75 -23.69
CA PHE A 486 -42.84 40.29 -22.34
C PHE A 486 -43.50 39.39 -21.29
N ASP A 487 -44.59 38.69 -21.64
CA ASP A 487 -45.25 37.74 -20.74
C ASP A 487 -44.31 36.59 -20.36
N LEU A 488 -43.52 36.08 -21.31
CA LEU A 488 -42.52 35.06 -21.04
C LEU A 488 -41.35 35.60 -20.23
N ALA A 489 -40.88 36.80 -20.58
CA ALA A 489 -39.80 37.47 -19.88
C ALA A 489 -40.10 37.69 -18.40
N VAL A 490 -41.31 38.18 -18.08
CA VAL A 490 -41.75 38.41 -16.70
C VAL A 490 -41.67 37.10 -15.90
N ARG A 491 -42.25 35.99 -16.40
CA ARG A 491 -42.21 34.71 -15.67
C ARG A 491 -40.79 34.21 -15.39
N LEU A 492 -39.90 34.30 -16.39
CA LEU A 492 -38.50 33.89 -16.25
C LEU A 492 -37.74 34.79 -15.26
N LEU A 493 -37.97 36.09 -15.32
CA LEU A 493 -37.28 37.07 -14.49
C LEU A 493 -37.80 37.08 -13.04
N GLU A 494 -39.08 36.81 -12.80
CA GLU A 494 -39.63 36.56 -11.45
C GLU A 494 -39.01 35.31 -10.81
N ARG A 495 -38.81 34.24 -11.61
CA ARG A 495 -38.09 33.06 -11.13
C ARG A 495 -36.62 33.40 -10.86
N ALA A 496 -36.00 34.21 -11.71
CA ALA A 496 -34.63 34.64 -11.53
C ALA A 496 -34.42 35.50 -10.28
N THR A 497 -35.33 36.42 -9.95
CA THR A 497 -35.25 37.23 -8.73
C THR A 497 -35.51 36.41 -7.47
N THR A 498 -36.27 35.31 -7.57
CA THR A 498 -36.41 34.34 -6.49
C THR A 498 -35.12 33.54 -6.28
N ALA A 499 -34.48 33.10 -7.36
CA ALA A 499 -33.24 32.34 -7.32
C ALA A 499 -32.02 33.19 -6.92
N MET A 500 -31.99 34.47 -7.31
CA MET A 500 -30.90 35.41 -7.07
C MET A 500 -31.47 36.76 -6.57
N PRO A 501 -31.95 36.83 -5.32
CA PRO A 501 -32.62 38.01 -4.78
C PRO A 501 -31.73 39.25 -4.64
N GLU A 502 -30.42 39.07 -4.68
CA GLU A 502 -29.42 40.15 -4.62
C GLU A 502 -28.88 40.55 -6.01
N SER A 503 -29.42 39.98 -7.09
CA SER A 503 -29.02 40.35 -8.46
C SER A 503 -29.75 41.61 -8.92
N ALA A 504 -29.09 42.77 -8.86
CA ALA A 504 -29.64 44.02 -9.39
C ALA A 504 -30.00 43.94 -10.89
N PRO A 505 -29.20 43.28 -11.76
CA PRO A 505 -29.60 43.05 -13.15
C PRO A 505 -30.92 42.27 -13.30
N ALA A 506 -31.18 41.27 -12.45
CA ALA A 506 -32.44 40.50 -12.50
C ALA A 506 -33.64 41.41 -12.24
N TRP A 507 -33.55 42.22 -11.18
CA TRP A 507 -34.61 43.14 -10.78
C TRP A 507 -34.84 44.24 -11.81
N ASN A 508 -33.77 44.81 -12.39
CA ASN A 508 -33.90 45.83 -13.42
C ASN A 508 -34.53 45.27 -14.70
N ASN A 509 -34.10 44.09 -15.14
CA ASN A 509 -34.65 43.46 -16.33
C ASN A 509 -36.11 43.06 -16.13
N LEU A 510 -36.48 42.61 -14.92
CA LEU A 510 -37.88 42.37 -14.55
C LEU A 510 -38.70 43.66 -14.64
N ALA A 511 -38.19 44.75 -14.09
CA ALA A 511 -38.85 46.05 -14.14
C ALA A 511 -39.09 46.52 -15.59
N TRP A 512 -38.07 46.37 -16.45
CA TRP A 512 -38.18 46.71 -17.86
C TRP A 512 -39.20 45.86 -18.60
N ALA A 513 -39.23 44.55 -18.34
CA ALA A 513 -40.22 43.63 -18.91
C ALA A 513 -41.66 43.97 -18.47
N LEU A 514 -41.88 44.20 -17.17
CA LEU A 514 -43.18 44.60 -16.60
C LEU A 514 -43.67 45.95 -17.15
N MET A 515 -42.78 46.92 -17.34
CA MET A 515 -43.13 48.23 -17.91
C MET A 515 -43.51 48.15 -19.39
N SER A 516 -42.94 47.18 -20.09
CA SER A 516 -43.11 46.99 -21.53
C SER A 516 -44.29 46.06 -21.86
N ALA A 517 -44.75 45.27 -20.89
CA ALA A 517 -46.03 44.59 -20.95
C ALA A 517 -47.20 45.60 -21.04
N ASP A 518 -48.21 45.29 -21.85
CA ASP A 518 -49.35 46.20 -22.13
C ASP A 518 -50.41 46.21 -21.00
N ASP A 519 -50.03 45.83 -19.78
CA ASP A 519 -50.91 45.76 -18.62
C ASP A 519 -50.67 46.94 -17.65
N PRO A 520 -51.61 47.89 -17.55
CA PRO A 520 -51.57 48.97 -16.58
C PRO A 520 -51.38 48.52 -15.13
N ALA A 521 -51.91 47.34 -14.76
CA ALA A 521 -51.85 46.82 -13.40
C ALA A 521 -50.41 46.44 -12.99
N GLN A 522 -49.55 46.11 -13.97
CA GLN A 522 -48.17 45.68 -13.73
C GLN A 522 -47.20 46.86 -13.59
N ARG A 523 -47.62 48.11 -13.88
CA ARG A 523 -46.74 49.28 -13.79
C ARG A 523 -46.27 49.57 -12.37
N GLU A 524 -47.11 49.39 -11.35
CA GLU A 524 -46.67 49.56 -9.96
C GLU A 524 -45.69 48.46 -9.53
N GLN A 525 -45.86 47.23 -10.03
CA GLN A 525 -44.90 46.15 -9.81
C GLN A 525 -43.56 46.45 -10.49
N SER A 526 -43.57 47.04 -11.69
CA SER A 526 -42.35 47.48 -12.37
C SER A 526 -41.56 48.50 -11.54
N LEU A 527 -42.26 49.45 -10.90
CA LEU A 527 -41.62 50.42 -10.02
C LEU A 527 -41.03 49.77 -8.77
N ALA A 528 -41.73 48.79 -8.17
CA ALA A 528 -41.20 48.04 -7.04
C ALA A 528 -39.92 47.26 -7.41
N ALA A 529 -39.91 46.59 -8.57
CA ALA A 529 -38.74 45.87 -9.08
C ALA A 529 -37.57 46.83 -9.37
N SER A 530 -37.84 47.97 -10.01
CA SER A 530 -36.82 48.98 -10.31
C SER A 530 -36.25 49.64 -9.05
N ASN A 531 -37.08 49.92 -8.05
CA ASN A 531 -36.63 50.36 -6.74
C ASN A 531 -35.67 49.36 -6.11
N ARG A 532 -35.98 48.06 -6.19
CA ARG A 532 -35.11 47.02 -5.67
C ARG A 532 -33.75 46.98 -6.37
N ALA A 533 -33.72 47.15 -7.70
CA ALA A 533 -32.46 47.25 -8.45
C ALA A 533 -31.62 48.46 -8.01
N VAL A 534 -32.23 49.64 -7.85
CA VAL A 534 -31.55 50.85 -7.38
C VAL A 534 -31.12 50.74 -5.91
N GLU A 535 -31.87 50.05 -5.05
CA GLU A 535 -31.45 49.79 -3.67
C GLU A 535 -30.19 48.91 -3.61
N LEU A 536 -30.09 47.90 -4.49
CA LEU A 536 -28.93 47.02 -4.57
C LEU A 536 -27.71 47.73 -5.18
N GLU A 537 -27.93 48.55 -6.21
CA GLU A 537 -26.87 49.31 -6.90
C GLU A 537 -27.30 50.79 -7.09
N PRO A 538 -27.12 51.65 -6.07
CA PRO A 538 -27.66 53.02 -6.04
C PRO A 538 -27.00 54.01 -6.99
N ASP A 539 -25.77 53.70 -7.42
CA ASP A 539 -24.95 54.53 -8.32
C ASP A 539 -25.13 54.13 -9.80
N SER A 540 -25.94 53.11 -10.09
CA SER A 540 -26.19 52.67 -11.46
C SER A 540 -27.08 53.64 -12.22
N VAL A 541 -26.48 54.41 -13.12
CA VAL A 541 -27.19 55.38 -13.99
C VAL A 541 -28.24 54.70 -14.88
N SER A 542 -27.99 53.48 -15.37
CA SER A 542 -28.94 52.72 -16.19
C SER A 542 -30.17 52.25 -15.41
N TYR A 543 -30.01 51.94 -14.12
CA TYR A 543 -31.15 51.53 -13.28
C TYR A 543 -32.03 52.72 -12.92
N ARG A 544 -31.43 53.89 -12.71
CA ARG A 544 -32.16 55.15 -12.56
C ARG A 544 -32.83 55.61 -13.84
N GLU A 545 -32.20 55.41 -15.00
CA GLU A 545 -32.87 55.63 -16.30
C GLU A 545 -34.14 54.76 -16.39
N THR A 546 -34.01 53.46 -16.13
CA THR A 546 -35.14 52.52 -16.17
C THR A 546 -36.24 52.95 -15.19
N ARG A 547 -35.88 53.32 -13.96
CA ARG A 547 -36.85 53.82 -12.97
C ARG A 547 -37.53 55.11 -13.41
N GLY A 548 -36.76 56.05 -13.96
CA GLY A 548 -37.26 57.31 -14.49
C GLY A 548 -38.30 57.10 -15.59
N GLN A 549 -38.01 56.20 -16.55
CA GLN A 549 -38.96 55.84 -17.61
C GLN A 549 -40.26 55.21 -17.04
N ILE A 550 -40.14 54.36 -16.01
CA ILE A 550 -41.29 53.79 -15.31
C ILE A 550 -42.12 54.89 -14.63
N LEU A 551 -41.46 55.83 -13.96
CA LEU A 551 -42.10 56.95 -13.27
C LEU A 551 -42.83 57.88 -14.25
N VAL A 552 -42.30 58.10 -15.46
CA VAL A 552 -42.99 58.81 -16.56
C VAL A 552 -44.28 58.07 -16.93
N LYS A 553 -44.24 56.75 -17.14
CA LYS A 553 -45.46 55.97 -17.45
C LYS A 553 -46.48 55.95 -16.31
N LEU A 554 -46.02 56.09 -15.06
CA LEU A 554 -46.86 56.22 -13.87
C LEU A 554 -47.30 57.67 -13.58
N GLN A 555 -46.90 58.63 -14.41
CA GLN A 555 -47.22 60.05 -14.26
C GLN A 555 -46.69 60.66 -12.95
N ARG A 556 -45.59 60.13 -12.42
CA ARG A 556 -44.91 60.63 -11.22
C ARG A 556 -43.75 61.55 -11.63
N TRP A 557 -44.13 62.69 -12.21
CA TRP A 557 -43.24 63.55 -12.99
C TRP A 557 -42.03 64.08 -12.22
N ASP A 558 -42.21 64.64 -11.01
CA ASP A 558 -41.10 65.21 -10.23
C ASP A 558 -40.01 64.17 -9.92
N ALA A 559 -40.43 62.97 -9.52
CA ALA A 559 -39.52 61.86 -9.24
C ALA A 559 -38.84 61.35 -10.52
N ALA A 560 -39.56 61.34 -11.64
CA ALA A 560 -39.00 60.96 -12.94
C ALA A 560 -37.89 61.91 -13.38
N VAL A 561 -38.10 63.23 -13.27
CA VAL A 561 -37.09 64.25 -13.62
C VAL A 561 -35.81 64.01 -12.84
N ALA A 562 -35.88 63.85 -11.52
CA ALA A 562 -34.71 63.64 -10.67
C ALA A 562 -33.87 62.41 -11.08
N ASP A 563 -34.53 61.29 -11.39
CA ASP A 563 -33.82 60.06 -11.81
C ASP A 563 -33.27 60.15 -13.23
N LEU A 564 -34.00 60.77 -14.16
CA LEU A 564 -33.57 60.93 -15.55
C LEU A 564 -32.41 61.93 -15.66
N GLU A 565 -32.45 63.05 -14.93
CA GLU A 565 -31.31 63.97 -14.83
C GLU A 565 -30.08 63.30 -14.23
N TYR A 566 -30.25 62.48 -13.18
CA TYR A 566 -29.15 61.71 -12.64
C TYR A 566 -28.57 60.75 -13.68
N ALA A 567 -29.43 60.04 -14.42
CA ALA A 567 -29.00 59.08 -15.44
C ALA A 567 -28.20 59.74 -16.56
N LEU A 568 -28.58 60.96 -16.99
CA LEU A 568 -27.88 61.73 -18.01
C LEU A 568 -26.43 62.10 -17.63
N ASN A 569 -26.05 62.07 -16.35
CA ASN A 569 -24.65 62.24 -15.95
C ASN A 569 -23.72 61.15 -16.51
N GLY A 570 -24.24 59.94 -16.74
CA GLY A 570 -23.50 58.82 -17.33
C GLY A 570 -23.97 58.44 -18.73
N LEU A 571 -25.14 58.94 -19.16
CA LEU A 571 -25.77 58.64 -20.45
C LEU A 571 -26.15 59.94 -21.21
N PRO A 572 -25.21 60.86 -21.45
CA PRO A 572 -25.51 62.21 -21.92
C PRO A 572 -26.15 62.27 -23.31
N ASP A 573 -25.99 61.22 -24.12
CA ASP A 573 -26.54 61.14 -25.49
C ASP A 573 -27.73 60.16 -25.60
N SER A 574 -28.30 59.71 -24.46
CA SER A 574 -29.39 58.74 -24.48
C SER A 574 -30.70 59.39 -24.94
N LYS A 575 -31.02 59.17 -26.23
CA LYS A 575 -32.29 59.61 -26.84
C LYS A 575 -33.53 59.16 -26.04
N PRO A 576 -33.63 57.89 -25.59
CA PRO A 576 -34.76 57.46 -24.75
C PRO A 576 -34.86 58.24 -23.42
N THR A 577 -33.72 58.50 -22.76
CA THR A 577 -33.71 59.30 -21.52
C THR A 577 -34.18 60.73 -21.77
N HIS A 578 -33.68 61.38 -22.82
CA HIS A 578 -34.08 62.74 -23.19
C HIS A 578 -35.55 62.85 -23.58
N ALA A 579 -36.08 61.87 -24.34
CA ALA A 579 -37.50 61.83 -24.70
C ALA A 579 -38.39 61.69 -23.46
N ALA A 580 -38.01 60.81 -22.53
CA ALA A 580 -38.73 60.62 -21.26
C ALA A 580 -38.67 61.89 -20.39
N LEU A 581 -37.51 62.54 -20.31
CA LEU A 581 -37.32 63.76 -19.53
C LEU A 581 -38.12 64.93 -20.10
N ALA A 582 -38.09 65.12 -21.42
CA ALA A 582 -38.91 66.12 -22.10
C ALA A 582 -40.41 65.92 -21.79
N THR A 583 -40.88 64.67 -21.86
CA THR A 583 -42.28 64.33 -21.54
C THR A 583 -42.64 64.69 -20.09
N ALA A 584 -41.76 64.41 -19.13
CA ALA A 584 -41.98 64.74 -17.72
C ALA A 584 -42.00 66.27 -17.48
N LEU A 585 -41.07 67.00 -18.09
CA LEU A 585 -40.96 68.47 -17.95
C LEU A 585 -42.16 69.20 -18.56
N GLU A 586 -42.70 68.74 -19.68
CA GLU A 586 -43.93 69.31 -20.24
C GLU A 586 -45.13 69.12 -19.32
N ALA A 587 -45.25 67.94 -18.71
CA ALA A 587 -46.32 67.67 -17.75
C ALA A 587 -46.23 68.56 -16.50
N LEU A 588 -45.02 69.03 -16.15
CA LEU A 588 -44.76 70.00 -15.08
C LEU A 588 -44.86 71.47 -15.53
N GLY A 589 -44.95 71.73 -16.84
CA GLY A 589 -45.05 73.07 -17.42
C GLY A 589 -43.71 73.75 -17.74
N GLU A 590 -42.59 73.03 -17.65
CA GLU A 590 -41.23 73.52 -17.94
C GLU A 590 -40.91 73.42 -19.45
N ASN A 591 -41.72 74.09 -20.27
CA ASN A 591 -41.73 73.92 -21.72
C ASN A 591 -40.40 74.27 -22.42
N ASP A 592 -39.64 75.23 -21.90
CA ASP A 592 -38.36 75.65 -22.49
C ASP A 592 -37.31 74.52 -22.37
N GLN A 593 -37.14 73.96 -21.17
CA GLN A 593 -36.23 72.83 -20.94
C GLN A 593 -36.68 71.56 -21.66
N ALA A 594 -38.00 71.33 -21.73
CA ALA A 594 -38.54 70.20 -22.47
C ALA A 594 -38.23 70.29 -23.98
N ALA A 595 -38.27 71.49 -24.56
CA ALA A 595 -37.92 71.71 -25.96
C ALA A 595 -36.44 71.40 -26.25
N ASP A 596 -35.54 71.81 -25.34
CA ASP A 596 -34.11 71.50 -25.43
C ASP A 596 -33.86 69.99 -25.40
N HIS A 597 -34.47 69.28 -24.44
CA HIS A 597 -34.33 67.82 -24.35
C HIS A 597 -35.00 67.07 -25.51
N ARG A 598 -36.12 67.58 -26.04
CA ARG A 598 -36.73 67.02 -27.25
C ARG A 598 -35.80 67.13 -28.45
N ALA A 599 -35.13 68.27 -28.62
CA ALA A 599 -34.17 68.45 -29.71
C ALA A 599 -32.96 67.51 -29.61
N LEU A 600 -32.60 67.07 -28.39
CA LEU A 600 -31.56 66.06 -28.16
C LEU A 600 -32.07 64.62 -28.37
N ALA A 601 -33.38 64.39 -28.28
CA ALA A 601 -33.98 63.07 -28.52
C ALA A 601 -34.17 62.75 -30.01
N ASP A 602 -34.43 63.77 -30.85
CA ASP A 602 -34.57 63.67 -32.31
C ASP A 602 -33.25 63.28 -33.01
#